data_AF-A4IML0-F1
#
_entry.id   AF-A4IML0-F1
#
_cell.length_a   1.000
_cell.length_b   1.000
_cell.length_c   1.000
_cell.angle_alpha   90.00
_cell.angle_beta   90.00
_cell.angle_gamma   90.00
#
_symmetry.space_group_name_H-M   'P 1'
#
loop_
_entity.id
_entity.type
_entity.pdbx_description
1 polymer ?
#
loop_
_entity_poly.entity_id
_entity_poly.type
_entity_poly.pdbx_seq_one_letter_code
_entity_poly.pdbx_strand_id
1 'polypeptide(L)' 'MQVHLLVMNHLLILIEQKRMELVDTVAKTGLNSAAAMKVSRELDTLLNAYQREQGKQQKQSASR' A
#
# COMPACT_ATOMS: atom_id res chain seq x y z
N MET A 1 -22.16 -1.96 -3.09
CA MET A 1 -21.18 -2.96 -2.60
C MET A 1 -20.13 -3.35 -3.65
N GLN A 2 -20.45 -3.41 -4.95
CA GLN A 2 -19.52 -3.90 -6.00
C GLN A 2 -18.35 -2.95 -6.34
N VAL A 3 -18.54 -1.62 -6.26
CA VAL A 3 -17.46 -0.63 -6.51
C VAL A 3 -16.38 -0.68 -5.44
N HIS A 4 -16.74 -0.97 -4.19
CA HIS A 4 -15.80 -0.98 -3.07
C HIS A 4 -14.78 -2.13 -3.20
N LEU A 5 -15.23 -3.32 -3.62
CA LEU A 5 -14.33 -4.47 -3.87
C LEU A 5 -13.30 -4.17 -4.96
N LEU A 6 -13.72 -3.44 -6.01
CA LEU A 6 -12.87 -3.09 -7.14
C LEU A 6 -11.77 -2.09 -6.73
N VAL A 7 -12.11 -1.11 -5.87
CA VAL A 7 -11.15 -0.15 -5.29
C VAL A 7 -10.13 -0.84 -4.37
N MET A 8 -10.56 -1.79 -3.53
CA MET A 8 -9.65 -2.57 -2.68
C MET A 8 -8.65 -3.38 -3.50
N ASN A 9 -9.12 -4.02 -4.57
CA ASN A 9 -8.26 -4.77 -5.47
C ASN A 9 -7.25 -3.85 -6.18
N HIS A 10 -7.66 -2.65 -6.58
CA HIS A 10 -6.74 -1.69 -7.19
C HIS A 10 -5.63 -1.24 -6.23
N LEU A 11 -5.98 -0.91 -4.99
CA LEU A 11 -4.98 -0.49 -4.00
C LEU A 11 -4.00 -1.62 -3.64
N LEU A 12 -4.48 -2.86 -3.54
CA LEU A 12 -3.61 -4.03 -3.35
C LEU A 12 -2.65 -4.23 -4.52
N ILE A 13 -3.11 -4.05 -5.77
CA ILE A 13 -2.24 -4.12 -6.96
C ILE A 13 -1.13 -3.06 -6.88
N LEU A 14 -1.46 -1.83 -6.49
CA LEU A 14 -0.47 -0.75 -6.33
C LEU A 14 0.56 -1.07 -5.24
N ILE A 15 0.11 -1.65 -4.12
CA ILE A 15 1.01 -2.10 -3.03
C ILE A 15 2.00 -3.15 -3.55
N GLU A 16 1.51 -4.17 -4.26
CA GLU A 16 2.37 -5.23 -4.79
C GLU A 16 3.37 -4.71 -5.83
N GLN A 17 2.92 -3.83 -6.74
CA GLN A 17 3.81 -3.17 -7.70
C GLN A 17 4.91 -2.37 -7.00
N LYS A 18 4.54 -1.56 -6.00
CA LYS A 18 5.50 -0.74 -5.27
C LYS A 18 6.45 -1.57 -4.40
N ARG A 19 6.01 -2.73 -3.88
CA ARG A 19 6.88 -3.68 -3.17
C ARG A 19 7.94 -4.26 -4.11
N MET A 20 7.55 -4.66 -5.33
CA MET A 20 8.50 -5.15 -6.33
C MET A 20 9.52 -4.07 -6.72
N GLU A 21 9.07 -2.83 -6.91
CA GLU A 21 9.96 -1.69 -7.17
C GLU A 21 10.94 -1.46 -6.03
N LEU A 22 10.52 -1.59 -4.77
CA LEU A 22 11.41 -1.45 -3.61
C LEU A 22 12.49 -2.53 -3.60
N VAL A 23 12.12 -3.79 -3.83
CA VAL A 23 13.06 -4.91 -3.89
C VAL A 23 14.11 -4.69 -4.98
N ASP A 24 13.67 -4.32 -6.18
CA ASP A 24 14.55 -4.05 -7.32
C ASP A 24 15.46 -2.82 -7.05
N THR A 25 14.91 -1.76 -6.48
CA THR A 25 15.68 -0.56 -6.12
C THR A 25 16.73 -0.87 -5.08
N VAL A 26 16.38 -1.59 -4.00
CA VAL A 26 17.33 -2.00 -2.95
C VAL A 26 18.44 -2.88 -3.53
N ALA A 27 18.10 -3.81 -4.44
CA ALA A 27 19.10 -4.64 -5.09
C ALA A 27 20.10 -3.82 -5.94
N LYS A 28 19.66 -2.70 -6.53
CA LYS A 28 20.48 -1.84 -7.39
C LYS A 28 21.28 -0.78 -6.63
N THR A 29 20.68 -0.16 -5.62
CA THR A 29 21.22 1.05 -4.99
C THR A 29 21.57 0.85 -3.52
N GLY A 30 21.22 -0.29 -2.93
CA GLY A 30 21.38 -0.56 -1.52
C GLY A 30 20.28 0.06 -0.66
N LEU A 31 20.04 -0.55 0.50
CA LEU A 31 18.92 -0.24 1.40
C LEU A 31 18.93 1.23 1.89
N ASN A 32 20.11 1.78 2.15
CA ASN A 32 20.24 3.12 2.73
C ASN A 32 20.29 4.23 1.66
N SER A 33 20.13 3.90 0.38
CA SER A 33 20.12 4.90 -0.67
C SER A 33 18.90 5.81 -0.58
N ALA A 34 19.06 7.06 -1.02
CA ALA A 34 17.94 7.99 -1.12
C ALA A 34 16.80 7.45 -2.01
N ALA A 35 17.14 6.68 -3.05
CA ALA A 35 16.19 6.00 -3.93
C ALA A 35 15.37 4.95 -3.17
N ALA A 36 16.02 4.01 -2.48
CA ALA A 36 15.34 2.98 -1.70
C ALA A 36 14.47 3.59 -0.59
N MET A 37 14.97 4.61 0.11
CA MET A 37 14.20 5.33 1.12
C MET A 37 12.96 6.04 0.54
N LYS A 38 13.06 6.59 -0.68
CA LYS A 38 11.92 7.20 -1.36
C LYS A 38 10.85 6.16 -1.68
N VAL A 39 11.23 5.06 -2.33
CA VAL A 39 10.29 3.99 -2.69
C VAL A 39 9.66 3.36 -1.44
N SER A 40 10.41 3.19 -0.37
CA SER A 40 9.90 2.71 0.93
C SER A 40 8.80 3.61 1.50
N ARG A 41 9.00 4.94 1.46
CA ARG A 41 7.97 5.90 1.95
C ARG A 41 6.71 5.89 1.09
N GLU A 42 6.86 5.70 -0.22
CA GLU A 42 5.72 5.56 -1.13
C GLU A 42 4.93 4.28 -0.82
N LEU A 43 5.63 3.16 -0.58
CA LEU A 43 5.00 1.90 -0.17
C LEU A 43 4.24 2.06 1.16
N ASP A 44 4.86 2.68 2.17
CA ASP A 44 4.22 2.94 3.45
C ASP A 44 2.96 3.81 3.31
N THR A 45 2.97 4.76 2.38
CA THR A 45 1.79 5.60 2.11
C THR A 45 0.61 4.77 1.60
N LEU A 46 0.88 3.81 0.69
CA LEU A 46 -0.13 2.90 0.15
C LEU A 46 -0.66 1.94 1.21
N LEU A 47 0.23 1.35 2.03
CA LEU A 47 -0.14 0.47 3.13
C LEU A 47 -1.02 1.19 4.16
N ASN A 48 -0.66 2.41 4.51
CA ASN A 48 -1.45 3.24 5.42
C ASN A 48 -2.82 3.61 4.82
N ALA A 49 -2.90 3.86 3.51
CA ALA A 49 -4.18 4.09 2.84
C ALA A 49 -5.08 2.85 2.92
N TYR A 50 -4.52 1.67 2.66
CA TYR A 50 -5.25 0.41 2.73
C TYR A 50 -5.76 0.14 4.15
N GLN A 51 -4.91 0.31 5.16
CA GLN A 51 -5.31 0.14 6.57
C GLN A 51 -6.46 1.08 6.96
N ARG A 52 -6.44 2.34 6.50
CA ARG A 52 -7.55 3.29 6.74
C ARG A 52 -8.85 2.85 6.08
N GLU A 53 -8.78 2.30 4.88
CA GLU A 53 -9.97 1.79 4.18
C GLU A 53 -10.57 0.56 4.89
N GLN A 54 -9.73 -0.36 5.35
CA GLN A 54 -10.17 -1.52 6.15
C GLN A 54 -10.73 -1.10 7.52
N GLY A 55 -10.10 -0.14 8.19
CA GLY A 55 -10.57 0.38 9.48
C GLY A 55 -11.91 1.12 9.41
N LYS A 56 -12.25 1.73 8.26
CA LYS A 56 -13.57 2.32 8.01
C LYS A 56 -14.68 1.26 7.91
N GLN A 57 -14.36 0.08 7.38
CA GLN A 57 -15.32 -1.03 7.27
C GLN A 57 -15.68 -1.58 8.66
N GLN A 58 -14.71 -1.72 9.57
CA GLN A 58 -14.94 -2.24 10.92
C GLN A 58 -15.80 -1.33 11.80
N LYS A 59 -15.70 0.00 11.65
CA LYS A 59 -16.53 0.95 12.39
C LYS A 59 -17.99 1.00 11.91
N GLN A 60 -18.24 0.68 10.64
CA GLN A 60 -19.60 0.67 10.07
C GLN A 60 -20.36 -0.63 10.41
N SER A 61 -19.67 -1.74 10.67
CA SER A 61 -20.28 -3.00 11.12
C SER A 61 -20.57 -3.06 12.63
N ALA A 62 -19.92 -2.23 13.45
CA ALA A 62 -20.15 -2.17 14.90
C ALA A 62 -21.27 -1.21 15.33
N SER A 63 -21.86 -0.47 14.38
CA SER A 63 -22.93 0.52 14.61
C SER A 63 -24.27 0.09 14.01
N ARG A 64 -24.46 -1.21 13.73
CA ARG A 64 -25.71 -1.77 13.21
C ARG A 64 -26.32 -2.76 14.17
#